data_AF-A0A2H0Q8F0-F1
#
_entry.id   AF-A0A2H0Q8F0-F1
#
_cell.length_a   1.000
_cell.length_b   1.000
_cell.length_c   1.000
_cell.angle_alpha   90.00
_cell.angle_beta   90.00
_cell.angle_gamma   90.00
#
_symmetry.space_group_name_H-M   'P 1'
#
loop_
_entity.id
_entity.type
_entity.pdbx_description
1 polymer ?
#
loop_
_entity_poly.entity_id
_entity_poly.type
_entity_poly.pdbx_seq_one_letter_code
_entity_poly.pdbx_strand_id
1 'polypeptide(L)'
;MNNNEVQLREKMIETLIEQELATIDWELFPEVPVDATYAEAIVIAKKKLYADYSKIELRDILSLYHIFIGDEVIEKNGITFVEIDELKAKAN
;
A
#
# COMPACT_ATOMS: atom_id res chain seq x y z
N MET A 1 -5.76 12.13 -13.34
CA MET A 1 -4.65 11.18 -13.20
C MET A 1 -4.38 10.52 -14.54
N ASN A 2 -3.11 10.40 -14.92
CA ASN A 2 -2.70 9.60 -16.09
C ASN A 2 -2.67 8.10 -15.72
N ASN A 3 -2.62 7.19 -16.71
CA ASN A 3 -2.63 5.74 -16.45
C ASN A 3 -1.46 5.27 -15.57
N ASN A 4 -0.31 5.94 -15.64
CA ASN A 4 0.87 5.58 -14.84
C ASN A 4 0.66 5.92 -13.36
N GLU A 5 0.02 7.05 -13.04
CA GLU A 5 -0.33 7.45 -11.67
C GLU A 5 -1.35 6.51 -11.04
N VAL A 6 -2.33 6.02 -11.82
CA VAL A 6 -3.29 5.01 -11.35
C VAL A 6 -2.56 3.72 -11.02
N GLN A 7 -1.75 3.19 -11.94
CA GLN A 7 -1.00 1.96 -11.71
C GLN A 7 0.00 2.05 -10.56
N LEU A 8 0.69 3.19 -10.44
CA LEU A 8 1.57 3.50 -9.33
C LEU A 8 0.80 3.43 -8.02
N ARG A 9 -0.32 4.15 -7.93
CA ARG A 9 -1.16 4.17 -6.73
C ARG A 9 -1.58 2.77 -6.31
N GLU A 10 -2.11 1.98 -7.23
CA GLU A 10 -2.58 0.62 -6.95
C GLU A 10 -1.46 -0.26 -6.39
N LYS A 11 -0.28 -0.24 -7.01
CA LYS A 11 0.87 -1.03 -6.55
C LYS A 11 1.37 -0.61 -5.15
N MET A 12 1.32 0.68 -4.85
CA MET A 12 1.70 1.18 -3.52
C MET A 12 0.69 0.76 -2.45
N ILE A 13 -0.61 0.85 -2.75
CA ILE A 13 -1.67 0.38 -1.86
C ILE A 13 -1.51 -1.13 -1.60
N GLU A 14 -1.29 -1.93 -2.64
CA GLU A 14 -1.05 -3.38 -2.49
C GLU A 14 0.13 -3.68 -1.57
N THR A 15 1.25 -2.97 -1.75
CA THR A 15 2.45 -3.16 -0.93
C THR A 15 2.21 -2.77 0.54
N LEU A 16 1.52 -1.66 0.79
CA LEU A 16 1.17 -1.23 2.14
C LEU A 16 0.25 -2.24 2.83
N ILE A 17 -0.74 -2.78 2.10
CA ILE A 17 -1.62 -3.84 2.60
C ILE A 17 -0.83 -5.09 2.95
N GLU A 18 0.11 -5.52 2.10
CA GLU A 18 0.95 -6.69 2.37
C GLU A 18 1.79 -6.51 3.64
N GLN A 19 2.38 -5.32 3.83
CA GLN A 19 3.15 -4.99 5.02
C GLN A 19 2.29 -4.97 6.29
N GLU A 20 1.09 -4.39 6.21
CA GLU A 20 0.17 -4.33 7.33
C GLU A 20 -0.32 -5.73 7.71
N LEU A 21 -0.71 -6.56 6.74
CA LEU A 21 -1.09 -7.95 7.00
C LEU A 21 0.03 -8.81 7.58
N ALA A 22 1.29 -8.51 7.27
CA ALA A 22 2.44 -9.23 7.83
C ALA A 22 2.69 -8.86 9.30
N THR A 23 2.22 -7.71 9.75
CA THR A 23 2.46 -7.16 11.10
C THR A 23 1.19 -7.05 11.93
N ILE A 24 0.03 -7.41 11.37
CA ILE A 24 -1.27 -7.25 12.01
C ILE A 24 -1.41 -8.21 13.20
N ASP A 25 -1.95 -7.67 14.27
CA ASP A 25 -2.44 -8.48 15.38
C ASP A 25 -3.87 -8.94 15.04
N TRP A 26 -3.99 -10.21 14.64
CA TRP A 26 -5.26 -10.81 14.25
C TRP A 26 -6.28 -10.90 15.39
N GLU A 27 -5.82 -10.90 16.65
CA GLU A 27 -6.72 -10.89 17.81
C GLU A 27 -7.41 -9.53 17.98
N LEU A 28 -6.79 -8.47 17.45
CA LEU A 28 -7.27 -7.09 17.52
C LEU A 28 -8.00 -6.63 16.26
N PHE A 29 -8.34 -7.55 15.33
CA PHE A 29 -9.07 -7.21 14.11
C PHE A 29 -10.58 -7.50 14.28
N PRO A 30 -11.37 -6.57 14.84
CA PRO A 30 -12.76 -6.83 15.29
C PRO A 30 -13.74 -7.13 14.16
N GLU A 31 -13.33 -6.93 12.90
CA GLU A 31 -14.18 -7.10 11.72
C GLU A 31 -14.11 -8.51 11.12
N VAL A 32 -13.18 -9.35 11.60
CA VAL A 32 -13.09 -10.75 11.20
C VAL A 32 -14.02 -11.60 12.10
N PRO A 33 -14.96 -12.36 11.53
CA PRO A 33 -15.80 -13.28 12.29
C PRO A 33 -14.94 -14.27 13.10
N VAL A 34 -15.38 -14.60 14.32
CA VAL A 34 -14.66 -15.52 15.22
C VAL A 34 -14.53 -16.92 14.61
N ASP A 35 -15.45 -17.31 13.74
CA ASP A 35 -15.50 -18.59 13.02
C ASP A 35 -14.84 -18.54 11.63
N ALA A 36 -14.31 -17.39 11.20
CA ALA A 36 -13.65 -17.27 9.92
C ALA A 36 -12.34 -18.07 9.90
N THR A 37 -12.10 -18.77 8.80
CA THR A 37 -10.79 -19.36 8.53
C THR A 37 -9.75 -18.26 8.32
N TYR A 38 -8.47 -18.60 8.52
CA TYR A 38 -7.36 -17.66 8.27
C TYR A 38 -7.38 -17.09 6.84
N ALA A 39 -7.77 -17.89 5.84
CA ALA A 39 -7.88 -17.43 4.46
C ALA A 39 -9.01 -16.40 4.29
N GLU A 40 -10.17 -16.63 4.90
CA GLU A 40 -11.29 -15.68 4.90
C GLU A 40 -10.93 -14.39 5.64
N ALA A 41 -10.23 -14.51 6.78
CA ALA A 41 -9.73 -13.38 7.54
C ALA A 41 -8.81 -12.48 6.70
N ILE A 42 -7.88 -13.07 5.95
CA ILE A 42 -7.02 -12.34 5.00
C ILE A 42 -7.84 -11.63 3.93
N VAL A 43 -8.83 -12.29 3.34
CA VAL A 43 -9.66 -11.69 2.29
C VAL A 43 -10.45 -10.49 2.83
N ILE A 44 -11.03 -10.62 4.03
CA ILE A 44 -11.78 -9.55 4.71
C ILE A 44 -10.85 -8.38 5.01
N ALA A 45 -9.71 -8.64 5.64
CA ALA A 45 -8.72 -7.62 5.98
C ALA A 45 -8.20 -6.89 4.73
N LYS A 46 -7.82 -7.63 3.68
CA LYS A 46 -7.39 -7.05 2.39
C LYS A 46 -8.44 -6.09 1.82
N LYS A 47 -9.70 -6.52 1.78
CA LYS A 47 -10.80 -5.71 1.24
C LYS A 47 -11.01 -4.44 2.06
N LYS A 48 -10.93 -4.53 3.39
CA LYS A 48 -11.07 -3.39 4.29
C LYS A 48 -9.94 -2.39 4.11
N LEU A 49 -8.70 -2.87 4.22
CA LEU A 49 -7.50 -2.04 4.07
C LEU A 49 -7.48 -1.37 2.69
N TYR A 50 -7.78 -2.12 1.63
CA TYR A 50 -7.88 -1.53 0.29
C TYR A 50 -8.93 -0.42 0.21
N ALA A 51 -10.12 -0.61 0.81
CA ALA A 51 -11.15 0.41 0.84
C ALA A 51 -10.73 1.66 1.64
N ASP A 52 -9.92 1.50 2.69
CA ASP A 52 -9.42 2.60 3.50
C ASP A 52 -8.28 3.36 2.79
N TYR A 53 -7.26 2.65 2.28
CA TYR A 53 -6.20 3.25 1.46
C TYR A 53 -6.74 3.89 0.18
N SER A 54 -7.82 3.34 -0.40
CA SER A 54 -8.46 3.91 -1.59
C SER A 54 -9.10 5.28 -1.37
N LYS A 55 -9.30 5.71 -0.12
CA LYS A 55 -9.80 7.06 0.23
C LYS A 55 -8.68 8.07 0.43
N ILE A 56 -7.43 7.61 0.48
CA ILE A 56 -6.26 8.43 0.72
C ILE A 56 -5.75 9.00 -0.61
N GLU A 57 -5.36 10.26 -0.58
CA GLU A 57 -4.75 10.96 -1.71
C GLU A 57 -3.38 10.35 -2.05
N LEU A 58 -3.01 10.34 -3.34
CA LEU A 58 -1.76 9.73 -3.81
C LEU A 58 -0.53 10.28 -3.08
N ARG A 59 -0.50 11.58 -2.77
CA ARG A 59 0.60 12.23 -2.02
C ARG A 59 0.81 11.61 -0.64
N ASP A 60 -0.29 11.28 0.04
CA ASP A 60 -0.24 10.73 1.39
C ASP A 60 0.05 9.23 1.34
N ILE A 61 -0.44 8.51 0.33
CA ILE A 61 0.01 7.13 0.03
C ILE A 61 1.52 7.07 -0.20
N LEU A 62 2.08 8.00 -0.97
CA LEU A 62 3.53 8.12 -1.17
C LEU A 62 4.28 8.30 0.14
N SER A 63 3.75 9.16 1.02
CA SER A 63 4.35 9.42 2.33
C SER A 63 4.29 8.18 3.24
N LEU A 64 3.16 7.48 3.29
CA LEU A 64 2.99 6.25 4.07
C LEU A 64 3.94 5.15 3.57
N TYR A 65 4.04 4.97 2.26
CA TYR A 65 4.95 3.99 1.68
C TYR A 65 6.41 4.27 2.06
N HIS A 66 6.85 5.52 1.94
CA HIS A 66 8.20 5.91 2.34
C HIS A 66 8.46 5.64 3.84
N ILE A 67 7.48 5.91 4.71
CA ILE A 67 7.60 5.67 6.16
C ILE A 67 7.68 4.17 6.50
N PHE A 68 6.83 3.35 5.89
CA PHE A 68 6.64 1.95 6.31
C PHE A 68 7.47 0.94 5.52
N ILE A 69 7.83 1.26 4.29
CA ILE A 69 8.59 0.38 3.39
C ILE A 69 10.03 0.88 3.24
N GLY A 70 10.26 2.19 3.38
CA GLY A 70 11.56 2.83 3.18
C GLY A 70 11.87 3.17 1.73
N ASP A 71 12.91 3.99 1.52
CA ASP A 71 13.45 4.37 0.19
C ASP A 71 14.33 3.29 -0.45
N GLU A 72 14.22 2.03 -0.02
CA GLU A 72 14.88 0.97 -0.79
C GLU A 72 14.29 0.97 -2.20
N VAL A 73 15.15 1.19 -3.19
CA VAL A 73 14.80 1.13 -4.61
C VAL A 73 14.29 -0.29 -4.90
N ILE A 74 12.97 -0.48 -4.80
CA ILE A 74 12.35 -1.78 -5.10
C ILE A 74 12.32 -1.92 -6.62
N GLU A 75 13.40 -2.48 -7.16
CA GLU A 75 13.45 -2.96 -8.53
C GLU A 75 12.65 -4.28 -8.60
N LYS A 76 11.31 -4.17 -8.68
CA LYS A 76 10.42 -5.31 -8.85
C LYS A 76 9.63 -5.13 -10.15
N ASN A 77 9.99 -5.95 -11.15
CA ASN A 77 9.44 -6.01 -12.51
C ASN A 77 9.84 -4.84 -13.45
N GLY A 78 11.06 -4.32 -13.35
CA GLY A 78 11.56 -3.30 -14.29
C GLY A 78 10.97 -1.89 -14.11
N ILE A 79 10.33 -1.64 -12.97
CA ILE A 79 9.86 -0.32 -12.57
C ILE A 79 10.79 0.17 -11.46
N THR A 80 11.65 1.13 -11.79
CA THR A 80 12.49 1.85 -10.83
C THR A 80 11.64 2.94 -10.19
N PHE A 81 11.41 2.84 -8.87
CA PHE A 81 10.85 3.94 -8.09
C PHE A 81 12.01 4.83 -7.71
N VAL A 82 12.05 6.03 -8.29
CA VAL A 82 13.10 7.00 -7.98
C VAL A 82 12.64 7.87 -6.81
N GLU A 83 13.56 8.15 -5.90
CA GLU A 83 13.43 9.20 -4.88
C GLU A 83 12.72 10.42 -5.48
N ILE A 84 11.70 10.90 -4.77
CA ILE A 84 10.85 12.03 -5.17
C ILE A 84 11.67 13.30 -5.48
N ASP A 85 12.92 13.37 -5.04
CA ASP A 85 13.84 14.46 -5.37
C ASP A 85 14.06 14.61 -6.89
N GLU A 86 14.05 13.52 -7.66
CA GLU A 86 14.10 13.61 -9.13
C GLU A 86 12.79 14.10 -9.77
N LEU A 87 11.64 13.78 -9.17
CA LEU A 87 10.33 14.28 -9.64
C LEU A 87 10.12 15.75 -9.27
N LYS A 88 10.63 16.19 -8.12
CA LYS A 88 10.67 17.61 -7.73
C LYS A 88 11.65 18.41 -8.59
N ALA A 89 12.79 17.85 -8.97
CA ALA A 89 13.76 18.51 -9.84
C ALA A 89 13.25 18.72 -11.28
N LYS A 90 12.34 17.88 -11.77
CA LYS A 90 11.71 18.02 -13.10
C LYS A 90 10.50 18.96 -13.14
N ALA A 91 10.05 19.45 -11.99
CA ALA A 91 8.93 20.39 -11.88
C ALA A 91 9.37 21.87 -11.80
N ASN A 92 10.67 22.14 -11.87
CA ASN A 92 11.27 23.48 -11.98
C ASN A 92 11.93 23.68 -13.35
#